data_AF-A0A2K4ZIE4-F1
#
_entry.id   AF-A0A2K4ZIE4-F1
#
_cell.length_a   1.000
_cell.length_b   1.000
_cell.length_c   1.000
_cell.angle_alpha   90.00
_cell.angle_beta   90.00
_cell.angle_gamma   90.00
#
_symmetry.space_group_name_H-M   'P 1'
#
loop_
_entity.id
_entity.type
_entity.pdbx_description
1 polymer ?
#
loop_
_entity_poly.entity_id
_entity_poly.type
_entity_poly.pdbx_seq_one_letter_code
_entity_poly.pdbx_strand_id
1 'polypeptide(L)'
;MERTEQRPPVPPVPPVPPMPPVPAETEETKRLKENFGFIGPLAFGYAVLYAFCMYRNGSGVTFPFFVAGSLLFFFLSFARLGISVKKGSGFYMAAMLLLGISTFCTDDGFLIFFNKLGIFLLLMSLLLRQCFQTAQWKLGKYLGSICVLIFASIGELGRPFTDGAAWRQGRGKKVDKRVWYAALGLVIALPLFLIVLLLLASADAVFRQMTARLLQSISLGGIINIFFRITVLFFCRVCRDRVSV
;
A
#
# COMPACT_ATOMS: atom_id res chain seq x y z
N MET A 1 55.94 6.14 -41.91
CA MET A 1 56.21 6.91 -40.68
C MET A 1 54.97 6.81 -39.79
N GLU A 2 54.81 5.70 -39.06
CA GLU A 2 53.79 5.59 -38.02
C GLU A 2 54.47 5.88 -36.68
N ARG A 3 54.05 6.96 -36.02
CA ARG A 3 54.54 7.37 -34.71
C ARG A 3 53.61 6.72 -33.68
N THR A 4 54.06 5.63 -33.07
CA THR A 4 53.34 4.93 -31.98
C THR A 4 53.32 5.86 -30.75
N GLU A 5 52.16 6.46 -30.46
CA GLU A 5 51.95 7.27 -29.26
C GLU A 5 51.75 6.34 -28.06
N GLN A 6 52.79 6.21 -27.22
CA GLN A 6 52.76 5.37 -26.03
C GLN A 6 52.04 6.11 -24.88
N ARG A 7 50.82 5.67 -24.56
CA ARG A 7 49.99 6.24 -23.49
C ARG A 7 50.62 5.95 -22.11
N PRO A 8 50.69 6.92 -21.18
CA PRO A 8 51.30 6.72 -19.86
C PRO A 8 50.50 5.73 -18.99
N PRO A 9 51.16 5.02 -18.05
CA PRO A 9 50.52 4.02 -17.19
C PRO A 9 49.50 4.67 -16.24
N VAL A 10 48.32 4.05 -16.15
CA VAL A 10 47.21 4.48 -15.28
C VAL A 10 47.60 4.20 -13.81
N PRO A 11 47.45 5.17 -12.89
CA PRO A 11 47.75 4.96 -11.48
C PRO A 11 46.78 3.94 -10.85
N PRO A 12 47.22 3.17 -9.84
CA PRO A 12 46.39 2.16 -9.19
C PRO A 12 45.19 2.82 -8.49
N VAL A 13 43.99 2.35 -8.83
CA VAL A 13 42.73 2.78 -8.22
C VAL A 13 42.72 2.33 -6.74
N PRO A 14 42.47 3.22 -5.77
CA PRO A 14 42.41 2.84 -4.36
C PRO A 14 41.28 1.83 -4.12
N PRO A 15 41.45 0.90 -3.14
CA PRO A 15 40.43 -0.09 -2.83
C PRO A 15 39.14 0.60 -2.40
N VAL A 16 38.08 0.35 -3.16
CA VAL A 16 36.72 0.82 -2.85
C VAL A 16 36.33 0.24 -1.49
N PRO A 17 35.93 1.05 -0.49
CA PRO A 17 35.50 0.53 0.80
C PRO A 17 34.33 -0.45 0.61
N PRO A 18 34.26 -1.53 1.42
CA PRO A 18 33.18 -2.51 1.30
C PRO A 18 31.85 -1.79 1.47
N MET A 19 31.06 -1.79 0.39
CA MET A 19 29.71 -1.26 0.41
C MET A 19 28.93 -1.96 1.53
N PRO A 20 28.14 -1.21 2.33
CA PRO A 20 27.32 -1.81 3.37
C PRO A 20 26.42 -2.90 2.76
N PRO A 21 26.21 -4.04 3.45
CA PRO A 21 25.49 -5.17 2.89
C PRO A 21 24.08 -4.73 2.51
N VAL A 22 23.80 -4.74 1.21
CA VAL A 22 22.45 -4.59 0.67
C VAL A 22 21.61 -5.69 1.32
N PRO A 23 20.56 -5.38 2.11
CA PRO A 23 19.80 -6.41 2.81
C PRO A 23 19.22 -7.36 1.77
N ALA A 24 19.60 -8.64 1.89
CA ALA A 24 19.31 -9.72 0.95
C ALA A 24 17.87 -9.62 0.43
N GLU A 25 17.70 -9.50 -0.90
CA GLU A 25 16.38 -9.56 -1.51
C GLU A 25 15.73 -10.91 -1.21
N THR A 26 14.68 -10.90 -0.37
CA THR A 26 13.90 -12.10 -0.09
C THR A 26 13.18 -12.57 -1.36
N GLU A 27 13.08 -13.87 -1.57
CA GLU A 27 12.47 -14.49 -2.76
C GLU A 27 11.06 -13.93 -3.07
N GLU A 28 10.27 -13.64 -2.03
CA GLU A 28 8.94 -13.04 -2.15
C GLU A 28 8.96 -11.62 -2.75
N THR A 29 9.96 -10.79 -2.41
CA THR A 29 10.11 -9.46 -3.03
C THR A 29 10.55 -9.55 -4.47
N LYS A 30 11.33 -10.57 -4.83
CA LYS A 30 11.68 -10.81 -6.23
C LYS A 30 10.42 -11.20 -7.02
N ARG A 31 9.60 -12.11 -6.49
CA ARG A 31 8.30 -12.48 -7.07
C ARG A 31 7.34 -11.30 -7.14
N LEU A 32 7.34 -10.41 -6.14
CA LEU A 32 6.54 -9.18 -6.13
C LEU A 32 6.99 -8.19 -7.20
N LYS A 33 8.30 -7.99 -7.37
CA LYS A 33 8.89 -7.15 -8.43
C LYS A 33 8.60 -7.73 -9.82
N GLU A 34 8.68 -9.05 -9.98
CA GLU A 34 8.34 -9.74 -11.23
C GLU A 34 6.85 -9.59 -11.58
N ASN A 35 5.97 -9.68 -10.58
CA ASN A 35 4.52 -9.56 -10.74
C ASN A 35 3.96 -8.13 -10.56
N PHE A 36 4.82 -7.12 -10.41
CA PHE A 36 4.42 -5.74 -10.14
C PHE A 36 3.50 -5.17 -11.24
N GLY A 37 3.67 -5.65 -12.48
CA GLY A 37 2.81 -5.28 -13.61
C GLY A 37 1.34 -5.68 -13.47
N PHE A 38 1.01 -6.64 -12.60
CA PHE A 38 -0.36 -7.02 -12.27
C PHE A 38 -0.79 -6.44 -10.91
N ILE A 39 0.11 -6.44 -9.92
CA ILE A 39 -0.18 -6.03 -8.55
C ILE A 39 -0.35 -4.51 -8.44
N GLY A 40 0.43 -3.72 -9.21
CA GLY A 40 0.30 -2.26 -9.25
C GLY A 40 -1.09 -1.80 -9.70
N PRO A 41 -1.58 -2.21 -10.89
CA PRO A 41 -2.94 -1.92 -11.32
C PRO A 41 -4.01 -2.46 -10.37
N LEU A 42 -3.81 -3.64 -9.78
CA LEU A 42 -4.72 -4.21 -8.79
C LEU A 42 -4.80 -3.35 -7.52
N ALA A 43 -3.67 -2.82 -7.04
CA ALA A 43 -3.60 -1.91 -5.89
C ALA A 43 -4.24 -0.56 -6.20
N PHE A 44 -4.09 -0.07 -7.43
CA PHE A 44 -4.81 1.11 -7.89
C PHE A 44 -6.33 0.88 -7.91
N GLY A 45 -6.78 -0.25 -8.43
CA GLY A 45 -8.19 -0.66 -8.39
C GLY A 45 -8.74 -0.74 -6.96
N TYR A 46 -7.93 -1.24 -6.01
CA TYR A 46 -8.27 -1.24 -4.59
C TYR A 46 -8.41 0.17 -4.00
N ALA A 47 -7.52 1.10 -4.35
CA ALA A 47 -7.63 2.49 -3.93
C ALA A 47 -8.90 3.17 -4.48
N VAL A 48 -9.25 2.91 -5.74
CA VAL A 48 -10.51 3.40 -6.35
C VAL A 48 -11.72 2.81 -5.65
N LEU A 49 -11.72 1.50 -5.37
CA LEU A 49 -12.79 0.83 -4.65
C LEU A 49 -12.96 1.42 -3.24
N TYR A 50 -11.85 1.64 -2.51
CA TYR A 50 -11.88 2.30 -1.21
C TYR A 50 -12.50 3.70 -1.33
N ALA A 51 -12.01 4.52 -2.26
CA ALA A 51 -12.47 5.88 -2.45
C ALA A 51 -13.98 5.90 -2.72
N PHE A 52 -14.47 5.01 -3.60
CA PHE A 52 -15.89 4.86 -3.88
C PHE A 52 -16.70 4.42 -2.66
N CYS A 53 -16.27 3.36 -1.97
CA CYS A 53 -17.01 2.80 -0.85
C CYS A 53 -17.04 3.70 0.39
N MET A 54 -16.00 4.52 0.60
CA MET A 54 -15.87 5.45 1.74
C MET A 54 -16.26 6.88 1.39
N TYR A 55 -16.66 7.17 0.14
CA TYR A 55 -17.07 8.51 -0.27
C TYR A 55 -18.35 8.92 0.45
N ARG A 56 -18.26 9.99 1.26
CA ARG A 56 -19.34 10.57 2.09
C ARG A 56 -19.99 9.66 3.14
N ASN A 57 -19.75 8.35 3.14
CA ASN A 57 -20.35 7.44 4.12
C ASN A 57 -19.38 6.35 4.57
N GLY A 58 -18.72 6.56 5.72
CA GLY A 58 -17.69 5.66 6.23
C GLY A 58 -18.20 4.31 6.73
N SER A 59 -19.50 4.18 7.00
CA SER A 59 -20.13 3.00 7.60
C SER A 59 -21.45 2.62 6.89
N GLY A 60 -21.64 3.08 5.65
CA GLY A 60 -22.86 2.82 4.88
C GLY A 60 -22.95 1.40 4.33
N VAL A 61 -23.99 1.16 3.51
CA VAL A 61 -24.23 -0.12 2.82
C VAL A 61 -23.05 -0.58 1.97
N THR A 62 -22.17 0.34 1.56
CA THR A 62 -20.94 0.09 0.79
C THR A 62 -19.81 -0.54 1.63
N PHE A 63 -19.91 -0.52 2.96
CA PHE A 63 -18.85 -1.01 3.85
C PHE A 63 -18.63 -2.54 3.79
N PRO A 64 -19.67 -3.40 3.84
CA PRO A 64 -19.51 -4.83 3.59
C PRO A 64 -18.91 -5.15 2.21
N PHE A 65 -19.32 -4.40 1.17
CA PHE A 65 -18.74 -4.56 -0.17
C PHE A 65 -17.26 -4.17 -0.21
N PHE A 66 -16.87 -3.13 0.52
CA PHE A 66 -15.46 -2.77 0.69
C PHE A 66 -14.66 -3.87 1.39
N VAL A 67 -15.22 -4.48 2.44
CA VAL A 67 -14.57 -5.61 3.13
C VAL A 67 -14.42 -6.80 2.18
N ALA A 68 -15.47 -7.15 1.44
CA ALA A 68 -15.44 -8.21 0.43
C ALA A 68 -14.39 -7.94 -0.67
N GLY A 69 -14.35 -6.71 -1.20
CA GLY A 69 -13.37 -6.33 -2.21
C GLY A 69 -11.94 -6.25 -1.67
N SER A 70 -11.76 -5.89 -0.39
CA SER A 70 -10.47 -6.01 0.30
C SER A 70 -10.03 -7.48 0.32
N LEU A 71 -10.89 -8.40 0.76
CA LEU A 71 -10.59 -9.83 0.79
C LEU A 71 -10.25 -10.37 -0.61
N LEU A 72 -10.98 -9.94 -1.64
CA LEU A 72 -10.70 -10.30 -3.02
C LEU A 72 -9.31 -9.79 -3.46
N PHE A 73 -8.98 -8.54 -3.12
CA PHE A 73 -7.65 -7.98 -3.37
C PHE A 73 -6.55 -8.84 -2.70
N PHE A 74 -6.72 -9.23 -1.44
CA PHE A 74 -5.77 -10.10 -0.73
C PHE A 74 -5.65 -11.47 -1.41
N PHE A 75 -6.77 -12.09 -1.76
CA PHE A 75 -6.80 -13.39 -2.40
C PHE A 75 -6.09 -13.39 -3.76
N LEU A 76 -6.39 -12.39 -4.60
CA LEU A 76 -5.74 -12.23 -5.90
C LEU A 76 -4.24 -11.95 -5.77
N SER A 77 -3.84 -11.15 -4.77
CA SER A 77 -2.44 -10.89 -4.47
C SER A 77 -1.73 -12.18 -4.06
N PHE A 78 -2.28 -12.95 -3.11
CA PHE A 78 -1.70 -14.21 -2.68
C PHE A 78 -1.62 -15.26 -3.79
N ALA A 79 -2.67 -15.38 -4.61
CA ALA A 79 -2.67 -16.28 -5.76
C ALA A 79 -1.55 -15.95 -6.75
N ARG A 80 -1.26 -14.65 -6.96
CA ARG A 80 -0.17 -14.20 -7.83
C ARG A 80 1.22 -14.31 -7.23
N LEU A 81 1.36 -14.16 -5.91
CA LEU A 81 2.62 -14.42 -5.21
C LEU A 81 2.92 -15.92 -5.05
N GLY A 82 1.94 -16.79 -5.34
CA GLY A 82 2.06 -18.25 -5.16
C GLY A 82 1.91 -18.70 -3.72
N ILE A 83 1.33 -17.85 -2.85
CA ILE A 83 1.11 -18.16 -1.45
C ILE A 83 -0.25 -18.83 -1.30
N SER A 84 -0.26 -20.15 -1.08
CA SER A 84 -1.51 -20.92 -0.93
C SER A 84 -2.25 -20.55 0.36
N VAL A 85 -3.56 -20.29 0.28
CA VAL A 85 -4.40 -19.92 1.42
C VAL A 85 -4.48 -21.09 2.41
N LYS A 86 -3.99 -20.88 3.63
CA LYS A 86 -3.97 -21.94 4.65
C LYS A 86 -5.39 -22.33 5.09
N LYS A 87 -5.62 -23.64 5.29
CA LYS A 87 -6.86 -24.18 5.88
C LYS A 87 -7.09 -23.52 7.24
N GLY A 88 -8.29 -22.96 7.45
CA GLY A 88 -8.66 -22.18 8.63
C GLY A 88 -8.64 -20.65 8.44
N SER A 89 -8.11 -20.13 7.33
CA SER A 89 -8.20 -18.68 7.01
C SER A 89 -9.66 -18.24 6.75
N GLY A 90 -10.52 -19.18 6.35
CA GLY A 90 -11.96 -18.95 6.12
C GLY A 90 -12.69 -18.34 7.32
N PHE A 91 -12.31 -18.70 8.55
CA PHE A 91 -12.89 -18.11 9.75
C PHE A 91 -12.64 -16.60 9.83
N TYR A 92 -11.40 -16.17 9.59
CA TYR A 92 -11.05 -14.74 9.60
C TYR A 92 -11.78 -13.97 8.50
N MET A 93 -11.91 -14.57 7.31
CA MET A 93 -12.63 -13.97 6.19
C MET A 93 -14.13 -13.83 6.48
N ALA A 94 -14.76 -14.88 6.99
CA ALA A 94 -16.17 -14.87 7.38
C ALA A 94 -16.41 -13.86 8.51
N ALA A 95 -15.59 -13.88 9.57
CA ALA A 95 -15.73 -12.95 10.67
C ALA A 95 -15.55 -11.48 10.22
N MET A 96 -14.59 -11.18 9.34
CA MET A 96 -14.47 -9.84 8.76
C MET A 96 -15.73 -9.41 8.00
N LEU A 97 -16.33 -10.30 7.20
CA LEU A 97 -17.58 -10.01 6.50
C LEU A 97 -18.74 -9.78 7.47
N LEU A 98 -18.88 -10.60 8.51
CA LEU A 98 -19.88 -10.42 9.56
C LEU A 98 -19.71 -9.08 10.28
N LEU A 99 -18.48 -8.71 10.66
CA LEU A 99 -18.21 -7.38 11.23
C LEU A 99 -18.51 -6.25 10.24
N GLY A 100 -18.29 -6.49 8.94
CA GLY A 100 -18.68 -5.58 7.87
C GLY A 100 -20.18 -5.32 7.87
N ILE A 101 -20.98 -6.38 7.90
CA ILE A 101 -22.45 -6.31 7.97
C ILE A 101 -22.89 -5.65 9.28
N SER A 102 -22.28 -6.02 10.41
CA SER A 102 -22.56 -5.40 11.72
C SER A 102 -22.30 -3.90 11.71
N THR A 103 -21.23 -3.45 11.03
CA THR A 103 -20.94 -2.00 10.91
C THR A 103 -22.01 -1.27 10.11
N PHE A 104 -22.59 -1.91 9.10
CA PHE A 104 -23.70 -1.34 8.35
C PHE A 104 -25.01 -1.29 9.17
N CYS A 105 -25.27 -2.33 9.96
CA CYS A 105 -26.46 -2.40 10.80
C CYS A 105 -26.39 -1.55 12.09
N THR A 106 -25.25 -0.93 12.37
CA THR A 106 -25.01 -0.17 13.60
C THR A 106 -24.82 1.30 13.30
N ASP A 107 -25.56 2.17 13.99
CA ASP A 107 -25.46 3.63 13.84
C ASP A 107 -24.68 4.30 14.99
N ASP A 108 -24.26 3.52 15.99
CA ASP A 108 -23.47 4.03 17.10
C ASP A 108 -21.98 4.17 16.74
N GLY A 109 -21.44 5.38 16.91
CA GLY A 109 -20.05 5.70 16.54
C GLY A 109 -18.98 4.90 17.30
N PHE A 110 -19.24 4.53 18.54
CA PHE A 110 -18.32 3.74 19.36
C PHE A 110 -18.28 2.29 18.88
N LEU A 111 -19.44 1.68 18.62
CA LEU A 111 -19.53 0.36 18.03
C LEU A 111 -18.92 0.31 16.62
N ILE A 112 -19.16 1.34 15.80
CA ILE A 112 -18.54 1.47 14.48
C ILE A 112 -17.01 1.48 14.59
N PHE A 113 -16.45 2.21 15.57
CA PHE A 113 -15.01 2.24 15.81
C PHE A 113 -14.46 0.85 16.16
N PHE A 114 -15.08 0.14 17.11
CA PHE A 114 -14.68 -1.21 17.50
C PHE A 114 -14.82 -2.21 16.36
N ASN A 115 -15.84 -2.10 15.52
CA ASN A 115 -15.99 -2.97 14.36
C ASN A 115 -14.88 -2.75 13.33
N LYS A 116 -14.55 -1.49 13.04
CA LYS A 116 -13.43 -1.15 12.13
C LYS A 116 -12.09 -1.63 12.69
N LEU A 117 -11.88 -1.48 14.00
CA LEU A 117 -10.69 -1.97 14.70
C LEU A 117 -10.62 -3.51 14.65
N GLY A 118 -11.74 -4.20 14.88
CA GLY A 118 -11.85 -5.65 14.78
C GLY A 118 -11.48 -6.14 13.39
N ILE A 119 -12.08 -5.58 12.34
CA ILE A 119 -11.76 -5.93 10.94
C ILE A 119 -10.26 -5.72 10.66
N PHE A 120 -9.68 -4.63 11.15
CA PHE A 120 -8.24 -4.37 11.01
C PHE A 120 -7.39 -5.44 11.71
N LEU A 121 -7.70 -5.79 12.96
CA LEU A 121 -6.96 -6.81 13.71
C LEU A 121 -7.12 -8.21 13.11
N LEU A 122 -8.31 -8.56 12.63
CA LEU A 122 -8.55 -9.81 11.93
C LEU A 122 -7.76 -9.88 10.62
N LEU A 123 -7.67 -8.75 9.89
CA LEU A 123 -6.85 -8.68 8.69
C LEU A 123 -5.38 -8.90 9.02
N MET A 124 -4.82 -8.21 10.02
CA MET A 124 -3.44 -8.43 10.45
C MET A 124 -3.22 -9.90 10.85
N SER A 125 -4.14 -10.48 11.60
CA SER A 125 -4.08 -11.88 12.02
C SER A 125 -4.11 -12.85 10.83
N LEU A 126 -4.93 -12.57 9.81
CA LEU A 126 -4.98 -13.33 8.56
C LEU A 126 -3.64 -13.25 7.83
N LEU A 127 -3.06 -12.05 7.72
CA LEU A 127 -1.76 -11.85 7.09
C LEU A 127 -0.65 -12.59 7.83
N LEU A 128 -0.60 -12.50 9.15
CA LEU A 128 0.36 -13.22 9.98
C LEU A 128 0.24 -14.73 9.81
N ARG A 129 -0.99 -15.27 9.82
CA ARG A 129 -1.24 -16.70 9.60
C ARG A 129 -0.82 -17.14 8.19
N GLN A 130 -0.98 -16.27 7.20
CA GLN A 130 -0.62 -16.55 5.83
C GLN A 130 0.91 -16.50 5.62
N CYS A 131 1.61 -15.51 6.19
CA CYS A 131 3.07 -15.39 6.08
C CYS A 131 3.84 -16.36 7.03
N PHE A 132 3.28 -16.76 8.18
CA PHE A 132 3.96 -17.55 9.24
C PHE A 132 3.24 -18.84 9.63
N GLN A 133 4.00 -19.81 10.15
CA GLN A 133 3.43 -21.01 10.76
C GLN A 133 3.01 -20.71 12.21
N THR A 134 1.78 -20.21 12.37
CA THR A 134 1.26 -19.72 13.64
C THR A 134 0.62 -20.81 14.52
N ALA A 135 0.82 -22.09 14.21
CA ALA A 135 0.13 -23.21 14.88
C ALA A 135 0.44 -23.30 16.38
N GLN A 136 1.57 -22.75 16.83
CA GLN A 136 2.07 -22.84 18.22
C GLN A 136 2.17 -21.48 18.91
N TRP A 137 1.56 -20.42 18.36
CA TRP A 137 1.72 -19.06 18.90
C TRP A 137 0.69 -18.78 20.00
N LYS A 138 1.16 -18.30 21.15
CA LYS A 138 0.31 -17.76 22.22
C LYS A 138 -0.28 -16.40 21.81
N LEU A 139 -1.42 -16.01 22.38
CA LEU A 139 -2.08 -14.72 22.10
C LEU A 139 -1.16 -13.51 22.28
N GLY A 140 -0.32 -13.52 23.32
CA GLY A 140 0.66 -12.44 23.56
C GLY A 140 1.68 -12.29 22.43
N LYS A 141 2.19 -13.40 21.87
CA LYS A 141 3.12 -13.35 20.72
C LYS A 141 2.41 -12.84 19.47
N TYR A 142 1.13 -13.21 19.28
CA TYR A 142 0.29 -12.69 18.20
C TYR A 142 0.11 -11.17 18.31
N LEU A 143 -0.29 -10.68 19.49
CA LEU A 143 -0.54 -9.25 19.70
C LEU A 143 0.74 -8.43 19.59
N GLY A 144 1.85 -8.92 20.17
CA GLY A 144 3.16 -8.31 20.03
C GLY A 144 3.61 -8.23 18.57
N SER A 145 3.39 -9.29 17.79
CA SER A 145 3.73 -9.30 16.35
C SER A 145 2.89 -8.30 15.55
N ILE A 146 1.61 -8.12 15.91
CA ILE A 146 0.75 -7.09 15.30
C ILE A 146 1.28 -5.69 15.62
N CYS A 147 1.66 -5.41 16.87
CA CYS A 147 2.25 -4.13 17.27
C CYS A 147 3.54 -3.85 16.48
N VAL A 148 4.45 -4.83 16.42
CA VAL A 148 5.69 -4.74 15.64
C VAL A 148 5.39 -4.46 14.17
N LEU A 149 4.40 -5.15 13.58
CA LEU A 149 4.00 -4.93 12.19
C LEU A 149 3.50 -3.51 11.96
N ILE A 150 2.72 -2.94 12.87
CA ILE A 150 2.23 -1.55 12.75
C ILE A 150 3.40 -0.56 12.74
N PHE A 151 4.30 -0.65 13.71
CA PHE A 151 5.44 0.27 13.79
C PHE A 151 6.43 0.07 12.64
N ALA A 152 6.70 -1.17 12.25
CA ALA A 152 7.60 -1.46 11.13
C ALA A 152 7.02 -0.98 9.79
N SER A 153 5.70 -1.02 9.62
CA SER A 153 5.03 -0.48 8.42
C SER A 153 5.21 1.02 8.26
N ILE A 154 5.29 1.78 9.36
CA ILE A 154 5.54 3.23 9.32
C ILE A 154 6.97 3.52 8.83
N GLY A 155 7.97 2.77 9.33
CA GLY A 155 9.38 2.98 8.98
C GLY A 155 9.75 2.68 7.53
N GLU A 156 8.89 1.97 6.82
CA GLU A 156 9.16 1.41 5.49
C GLU A 156 8.16 1.89 4.43
N LEU A 157 7.33 2.89 4.77
CA LEU A 157 6.30 3.49 3.90
C LEU A 157 6.87 4.03 2.57
N GLY A 158 8.15 4.39 2.54
CA GLY A 158 8.84 4.90 1.35
C GLY A 158 9.31 3.81 0.38
N ARG A 159 9.46 2.56 0.82
CA ARG A 159 9.97 1.47 -0.04
C ARG A 159 9.09 1.04 -1.21
N PRO A 160 7.75 0.96 -1.12
CA PRO A 160 6.94 0.62 -2.30
C PRO A 160 7.14 1.62 -3.45
N PHE A 161 7.47 2.89 -3.14
CA PHE A 161 7.78 3.89 -4.14
C PHE A 161 9.18 3.69 -4.74
N THR A 162 10.20 3.39 -3.92
CA THR A 162 11.55 3.15 -4.43
C THR A 162 11.63 1.85 -5.24
N ASP A 163 10.96 0.79 -4.80
CA ASP A 163 10.88 -0.48 -5.53
C ASP A 163 10.07 -0.32 -6.83
N GLY A 164 8.99 0.46 -6.82
CA GLY A 164 8.24 0.80 -8.03
C GLY A 164 9.03 1.67 -9.01
N ALA A 165 9.86 2.58 -8.51
CA ALA A 165 10.76 3.39 -9.33
C ALA A 165 11.88 2.54 -9.96
N ALA A 166 12.50 1.64 -9.17
CA ALA A 166 13.50 0.70 -9.64
C ALA A 166 12.92 -0.27 -10.69
N TRP A 167 11.70 -0.78 -10.48
CA TRP A 167 10.98 -1.61 -11.45
C TRP A 167 10.73 -0.87 -12.77
N ARG A 168 10.38 0.43 -12.69
CA ARG A 168 10.17 1.27 -13.88
C ARG A 168 11.47 1.49 -14.66
N GLN A 169 12.59 1.71 -13.97
CA GLN A 169 13.90 1.91 -14.59
C GLN A 169 14.42 0.63 -15.26
N GLY A 170 14.23 -0.54 -14.63
CA GLY A 170 14.70 -1.82 -15.15
C GLY A 170 14.00 -2.30 -16.43
N ARG A 171 12.81 -1.80 -16.76
CA ARG A 171 12.09 -2.23 -17.97
C ARG A 171 12.45 -1.49 -19.24
N GLY A 172 13.19 -0.37 -19.20
CA GLY A 172 13.59 0.42 -20.38
C GLY A 172 12.44 0.86 -21.32
N LYS A 173 11.19 0.53 -21.00
CA LYS A 173 10.00 0.87 -21.77
C LYS A 173 9.81 2.36 -21.63
N LYS A 174 10.20 3.09 -22.67
CA LYS A 174 9.81 4.48 -22.86
C LYS A 174 8.30 4.53 -22.69
N VAL A 175 7.85 5.16 -21.60
CA VAL A 175 6.43 5.45 -21.40
C VAL A 175 5.98 6.17 -22.67
N ASP A 176 4.86 5.74 -23.27
CA ASP A 176 4.37 6.40 -24.48
C ASP A 176 4.32 7.90 -24.20
N LYS A 177 4.92 8.69 -25.10
CA LYS A 177 5.00 10.15 -24.94
C LYS A 177 3.61 10.71 -24.67
N ARG A 178 2.56 10.12 -25.25
CA ARG A 178 1.16 10.48 -24.99
C ARG A 178 0.76 10.32 -23.53
N VAL A 179 1.09 9.20 -22.91
CA VAL A 179 0.80 8.92 -21.49
C VAL A 179 1.64 9.83 -20.59
N TRP A 180 2.90 10.10 -20.96
CA TRP A 180 3.75 11.03 -20.23
C TRP A 180 3.22 12.47 -20.27
N TYR A 181 2.82 12.97 -21.44
CA TYR A 181 2.19 14.29 -21.58
C TYR A 181 0.84 14.36 -20.86
N ALA A 182 0.04 13.28 -20.87
CA ALA A 182 -1.19 13.21 -20.10
C ALA A 182 -0.93 13.28 -18.59
N ALA A 183 0.07 12.56 -18.08
CA ALA A 183 0.45 12.62 -16.68
C ALA A 183 1.00 14.01 -16.29
N LEU A 184 1.83 14.61 -17.14
CA LEU A 184 2.32 15.98 -16.93
C LEU A 184 1.17 16.99 -16.92
N GLY A 185 0.23 16.85 -17.84
CA GLY A 185 -0.99 17.66 -17.89
C GLY A 185 -1.82 17.51 -16.61
N LEU A 186 -1.98 16.30 -16.08
CA LEU A 186 -2.68 16.05 -14.81
C LEU A 186 -1.95 16.71 -13.63
N VAL A 187 -0.62 16.61 -13.59
CA VAL A 187 0.22 17.21 -12.55
C VAL A 187 0.15 18.74 -12.55
N ILE A 188 0.01 19.37 -13.73
CA ILE A 188 -0.15 20.83 -13.85
C ILE A 188 -1.61 21.26 -13.63
N ALA A 189 -2.57 20.45 -14.08
CA ALA A 189 -4.00 20.71 -13.90
C ALA A 189 -4.40 20.70 -12.42
N LEU A 190 -3.80 19.83 -11.60
CA LEU A 190 -4.12 19.73 -10.17
C LEU A 190 -3.83 21.03 -9.39
N PRO A 191 -2.63 21.64 -9.40
CA PRO A 191 -2.37 22.90 -8.71
C PRO A 191 -3.16 24.05 -9.31
N LEU A 192 -3.35 24.09 -10.64
CA LEU A 192 -4.16 25.12 -11.29
C LEU A 192 -5.63 25.02 -10.85
N PHE A 193 -6.18 23.81 -10.78
CA PHE A 193 -7.51 23.54 -10.24
C PHE A 193 -7.64 23.96 -8.77
N LEU A 194 -6.64 23.68 -7.93
CA LEU A 194 -6.62 24.12 -6.53
C LEU A 194 -6.58 25.65 -6.42
N ILE A 195 -5.79 26.33 -7.24
CA ILE A 195 -5.73 27.80 -7.28
C ILE A 195 -7.09 28.37 -7.69
N VAL A 196 -7.70 27.83 -8.75
CA VAL A 196 -9.04 28.24 -9.20
C VAL A 196 -10.08 28.00 -8.10
N LEU A 197 -10.08 26.83 -7.45
CA LEU A 197 -10.97 26.55 -6.32
C LEU A 197 -10.76 27.52 -5.15
N LEU A 198 -9.51 27.87 -4.84
CA LEU A 198 -9.19 28.83 -3.79
C LEU A 198 -9.69 30.24 -4.14
N LEU A 199 -9.50 30.67 -5.40
CA LEU A 199 -10.01 31.94 -5.90
C LEU A 199 -11.55 31.98 -5.82
N LEU A 200 -12.24 30.95 -6.31
CA LEU A 200 -13.69 30.85 -6.23
C LEU A 200 -14.19 30.84 -4.76
N ALA A 201 -13.49 30.12 -3.87
CA ALA A 201 -13.83 30.08 -2.45
C ALA A 201 -13.57 31.42 -1.73
N SER A 202 -12.66 32.26 -2.22
CA SER A 202 -12.40 33.59 -1.66
C SER A 202 -13.41 34.64 -2.15
N ALA A 203 -13.95 34.46 -3.36
CA ALA A 203 -14.85 35.41 -4.00
C ALA A 203 -16.30 35.30 -3.51
N ASP A 204 -16.75 34.10 -3.12
CA ASP A 204 -18.14 33.85 -2.75
C ASP A 204 -18.29 32.92 -1.54
N ALA A 205 -19.16 33.28 -0.59
CA ALA A 205 -19.36 32.55 0.66
C ALA A 205 -20.07 31.19 0.48
N VAL A 206 -20.94 31.05 -0.52
CA VAL A 206 -21.59 29.78 -0.88
C VAL A 206 -20.54 28.84 -1.47
N PHE A 207 -19.70 29.33 -2.39
CA PHE A 207 -18.58 28.54 -2.92
C PHE A 207 -17.57 28.17 -1.85
N ARG A 208 -17.26 29.08 -0.91
CA ARG A 208 -16.42 28.76 0.25
C ARG A 208 -16.97 27.58 1.04
N GLN A 209 -18.27 27.57 1.30
CA GLN A 209 -18.92 26.48 2.03
C GLN A 209 -18.91 25.17 1.23
N MET A 210 -19.16 25.22 -0.08
CA MET A 210 -19.09 24.03 -0.94
C MET A 210 -17.67 23.47 -1.02
N THR A 211 -16.66 24.33 -1.22
CA THR A 211 -15.24 23.94 -1.29
C THR A 211 -14.73 23.41 0.04
N ALA A 212 -15.11 24.02 1.17
CA ALA A 212 -14.78 23.51 2.50
C ALA A 212 -15.39 22.11 2.73
N ARG A 213 -16.66 21.90 2.35
CA ARG A 213 -17.29 20.56 2.42
C ARG A 213 -16.62 19.54 1.50
N LEU A 214 -16.17 19.94 0.31
CA LEU A 214 -15.44 19.08 -0.61
C LEU A 214 -14.06 18.71 -0.07
N LEU A 215 -13.28 19.66 0.45
CA LEU A 215 -11.97 19.40 1.04
C LEU A 215 -12.07 18.59 2.33
N GLN A 216 -13.08 18.85 3.17
CA GLN A 216 -13.35 18.07 4.37
C GLN A 216 -13.79 16.63 4.03
N SER A 217 -14.40 16.41 2.86
CA SER A 217 -14.72 15.05 2.38
C SER A 217 -13.50 14.25 1.95
N ILE A 218 -12.36 14.91 1.66
CA ILE A 218 -11.07 14.25 1.43
C ILE A 218 -10.48 13.89 2.79
N SER A 219 -10.79 12.68 3.26
CA SER A 219 -10.27 12.18 4.53
C SER A 219 -8.78 11.84 4.41
N LEU A 220 -7.91 12.76 4.84
CA LEU A 220 -6.47 12.50 5.00
C LEU A 220 -6.23 11.22 5.81
N GLY A 221 -7.05 10.99 6.85
CA GLY A 221 -7.03 9.73 7.62
C GLY A 221 -7.36 8.49 6.78
N GLY A 222 -8.29 8.60 5.82
CA GLY A 222 -8.62 7.49 4.91
C GLY A 222 -7.48 7.21 3.93
N ILE A 223 -6.86 8.25 3.38
CA ILE A 223 -5.67 8.14 2.52
C ILE A 223 -4.55 7.43 3.28
N ILE A 224 -4.21 7.88 4.49
CA ILE A 224 -3.20 7.25 5.34
C ILE A 224 -3.55 5.78 5.62
N ASN A 225 -4.83 5.45 5.87
CA ASN A 225 -5.29 4.08 6.14
C ASN A 225 -5.13 3.17 4.91
N ILE A 226 -5.47 3.64 3.71
CA ILE A 226 -5.24 2.92 2.46
C ILE A 226 -3.75 2.67 2.27
N PHE A 227 -2.93 3.72 2.37
CA PHE A 227 -1.49 3.62 2.21
C PHE A 227 -0.89 2.64 3.21
N PHE A 228 -1.31 2.70 4.47
CA PHE A 228 -0.89 1.77 5.51
C PHE A 228 -1.27 0.32 5.15
N ARG A 229 -2.51 0.06 4.70
CA ARG A 229 -2.96 -1.30 4.31
C ARG A 229 -2.19 -1.83 3.11
N ILE A 230 -2.01 -1.02 2.07
CA ILE A 230 -1.21 -1.37 0.89
C ILE A 230 0.25 -1.59 1.31
N THR A 231 0.78 -0.78 2.23
CA THR A 231 2.13 -0.96 2.77
C THR A 231 2.22 -2.31 3.48
N VAL A 232 1.36 -2.61 4.45
CA VAL A 232 1.32 -3.91 5.14
C VAL A 232 1.23 -5.12 4.19
N LEU A 233 0.53 -4.97 3.05
CA LEU A 233 0.45 -6.00 2.00
C LEU A 233 1.78 -6.30 1.33
N PHE A 234 2.60 -5.28 1.09
CA PHE A 234 3.94 -5.42 0.50
C PHE A 234 4.96 -5.97 1.54
N PHE A 235 4.53 -6.24 2.78
CA PHE A 235 5.39 -6.42 3.97
C PHE A 235 5.47 -7.84 4.54
N CYS A 236 5.04 -8.91 3.85
CA CYS A 236 5.46 -10.27 4.26
C CYS A 236 7.01 -10.36 4.38
N ARG A 237 7.78 -9.47 3.72
CA ARG A 237 9.24 -9.32 3.88
C ARG A 237 9.66 -8.80 5.27
N VAL A 238 9.15 -7.66 5.72
CA VAL A 238 9.56 -7.00 6.97
C VAL A 238 9.28 -7.87 8.18
N CYS A 239 8.16 -8.59 8.17
CA CYS A 239 7.86 -9.51 9.26
C CYS A 239 8.81 -10.70 9.30
N ARG A 240 9.24 -11.26 8.15
CA ARG A 240 10.08 -12.47 8.18
C ARG A 240 11.46 -12.20 8.78
N ASP A 241 12.01 -11.01 8.55
CA ASP A 241 13.33 -10.61 9.08
C ASP A 241 13.27 -10.06 10.51
N ARG A 242 12.10 -9.62 11.01
CA ARG A 242 11.97 -8.96 12.34
C ARG A 242 11.12 -9.73 13.37
N VAL A 243 10.26 -10.66 12.96
CA VAL A 243 9.36 -11.46 13.83
C VAL A 243 9.91 -12.88 14.07
N SER A 244 11.02 -13.25 13.43
CA SER A 244 11.75 -14.51 13.65
C SER A 244 12.71 -14.46 14.85
N VAL A 245 12.60 -13.42 15.70
CA VAL A 245 13.19 -13.38 17.05
C VAL A 245 12.19 -13.95 18.07
#